data_AF-A0A1J5CTV3-F1
#
_entry.id   AF-A0A1J5CTV3-F1
#
_cell.length_a   1.000
_cell.length_b   1.000
_cell.length_c   1.000
_cell.angle_alpha   90.00
_cell.angle_beta   90.00
_cell.angle_gamma   90.00
#
_symmetry.space_group_name_H-M   'P 1'
#
loop_
_entity.id
_entity.type
_entity.pdbx_description
1 polymer ?
#
loop_
_entity_poly.entity_id
_entity_poly.type
_entity_poly.pdbx_seq_one_letter_code
_entity_poly.pdbx_strand_id
1 'polypeptide(L)'
;MKWHNLTAEEALESLDSTRSGLSDEEARKRLRRYGFNELKEKAKTPGIVIFLRQFTSPHIVSHYRGYRVDKADPLAFYNEVPPKTASIVWSLDYSWGDQAWMPKRQERNALITDLND
;
A
#
# COMPACT_ATOMS: atom_id res chain seq x y z
N MET A 1 -15.41 5.49 -28.73
CA MET A 1 -15.39 5.09 -30.16
C MET A 1 -14.72 3.72 -30.26
N LYS A 2 -15.31 2.74 -30.95
CA LYS A 2 -14.66 1.43 -31.19
C LYS A 2 -13.68 1.56 -32.36
N TRP A 3 -12.48 2.06 -32.08
CA TRP A 3 -11.44 2.33 -33.08
C TRP A 3 -11.05 1.11 -33.93
N HIS A 4 -11.27 -0.10 -33.40
CA HIS A 4 -11.00 -1.38 -34.09
C HIS A 4 -12.00 -1.73 -35.20
N ASN A 5 -13.10 -0.98 -35.34
CA ASN A 5 -14.10 -1.19 -36.40
C ASN A 5 -14.03 -0.14 -37.51
N LEU A 6 -13.07 0.80 -37.45
CA LEU A 6 -12.91 1.84 -38.46
C LEU A 6 -12.15 1.31 -39.68
N THR A 7 -12.53 1.78 -40.86
CA THR A 7 -11.73 1.61 -42.07
C THR A 7 -10.45 2.46 -41.98
N ALA A 8 -9.48 2.18 -42.85
CA ALA A 8 -8.21 2.92 -42.87
C ALA A 8 -8.43 4.41 -43.18
N GLU A 9 -9.36 4.72 -44.09
CA GLU A 9 -9.77 6.08 -44.47
C GLU A 9 -10.36 6.84 -43.28
N GLU A 10 -11.32 6.24 -42.58
CA GLU A 10 -11.97 6.86 -41.42
C GLU A 10 -10.98 7.07 -40.27
N ALA A 11 -10.04 6.13 -40.08
CA ALA A 11 -8.99 6.27 -39.08
C ALA A 11 -8.05 7.43 -39.43
N LEU A 12 -7.64 7.56 -40.69
CA LEU A 12 -6.78 8.64 -41.17
C LEU A 12 -7.47 10.01 -41.03
N GLU A 13 -8.75 10.10 -41.38
CA GLU A 13 -9.56 11.31 -41.19
C GLU A 13 -9.68 11.67 -39.71
N SER A 14 -9.97 10.71 -38.84
CA SER A 14 -10.09 10.97 -37.39
C SER A 14 -8.77 11.39 -36.72
N LEU A 15 -7.63 11.01 -37.29
CA LEU A 15 -6.28 11.28 -36.76
C LEU A 15 -5.59 12.46 -37.47
N ASP A 16 -6.30 13.19 -38.34
CA ASP A 16 -5.77 14.24 -39.20
C ASP A 16 -4.47 13.79 -39.87
N SER A 17 -4.48 12.63 -40.52
CA SER A 17 -3.31 12.01 -41.13
C SER A 17 -3.59 11.58 -42.57
N THR A 18 -2.53 11.35 -43.33
CA THR A 18 -2.63 10.96 -44.74
C THR A 18 -2.05 9.57 -44.97
N ARG A 19 -2.39 8.93 -46.09
CA ARG A 19 -1.78 7.65 -46.51
C ARG A 19 -0.26 7.75 -46.70
N SER A 20 0.28 8.94 -46.98
CA SER A 20 1.72 9.24 -47.04
C SER A 20 2.36 9.53 -45.68
N GLY A 21 1.58 9.52 -44.59
CA GLY A 21 2.05 9.79 -43.23
C GLY A 21 1.86 11.25 -42.78
N LEU A 22 2.65 11.63 -41.77
CA LEU A 22 2.68 12.98 -41.19
C LEU A 22 3.89 13.75 -41.72
N SER A 23 3.76 15.08 -41.77
CA SER A 23 4.93 15.94 -41.98
C SER A 23 5.79 16.00 -40.72
N ASP A 24 7.09 16.30 -40.89
CA ASP A 24 8.02 16.49 -39.77
C ASP A 24 7.56 17.55 -38.77
N GLU A 25 6.96 18.64 -39.27
CA GLU A 25 6.45 19.71 -38.42
C GLU A 25 5.28 19.24 -37.55
N GLU A 26 4.36 18.49 -38.15
CA GLU A 26 3.19 17.95 -37.45
C GLU A 26 3.59 16.86 -36.45
N ALA A 27 4.52 15.97 -36.83
CA ALA A 27 5.09 14.98 -35.93
C ALA A 27 5.73 15.65 -34.70
N ARG A 28 6.48 16.75 -34.88
CA ARG A 28 7.04 17.53 -33.76
C ARG A 28 5.97 18.24 -32.93
N LYS A 29 4.89 18.73 -33.53
CA LYS A 29 3.74 19.29 -32.79
C LYS A 29 3.08 18.23 -31.91
N ARG A 30 2.85 17.03 -32.45
CA ARG A 30 2.28 15.89 -31.72
C ARG A 30 3.21 15.42 -30.60
N LEU A 31 4.51 15.30 -30.87
CA LEU A 31 5.49 14.91 -29.86
C LEU A 31 5.51 15.90 -28.68
N ARG A 32 5.42 17.21 -28.95
CA ARG A 32 5.31 18.24 -27.90
C ARG A 32 3.99 18.16 -27.13
N ARG A 33 2.89 17.82 -27.78
CA ARG A 33 1.56 17.75 -27.16
C ARG A 33 1.35 16.50 -26.31
N TYR A 34 1.73 15.33 -26.83
CA TYR A 34 1.41 14.04 -26.23
C TYR A 34 2.59 13.42 -25.47
N GLY A 35 3.81 13.92 -25.69
CA GLY A 35 5.02 13.34 -25.14
C GLY A 35 5.46 12.09 -25.90
N PHE A 36 6.55 11.47 -25.42
CA PHE A 36 7.04 10.21 -25.96
C PHE A 36 6.06 9.08 -25.65
N ASN A 37 5.82 8.22 -26.64
CA ASN A 37 5.06 6.99 -26.47
C ASN A 37 5.92 5.93 -25.78
N GLU A 38 6.30 6.18 -24.53
CA GLU A 38 7.12 5.31 -23.70
C GLU A 38 6.38 4.94 -22.40
N LEU A 39 6.47 3.67 -22.01
CA LEU A 39 5.96 3.23 -20.72
C LEU A 39 6.97 3.62 -19.64
N LYS A 40 6.59 4.56 -18.78
CA LYS A 40 7.39 4.88 -17.60
C LYS A 40 7.38 3.70 -16.66
N GLU A 41 8.53 3.03 -16.51
CA GLU A 41 8.70 2.02 -15.48
C GLU A 41 8.48 2.66 -14.11
N LYS A 42 7.61 2.05 -13.30
CA LYS A 42 7.46 2.48 -11.92
C LYS A 42 8.75 2.16 -11.16
N ALA A 43 9.23 3.13 -10.39
CA ALA A 43 10.33 2.90 -9.47
C ALA A 43 9.99 1.69 -8.56
N LYS A 44 10.90 0.73 -8.48
CA LYS A 44 10.75 -0.43 -7.60
C LYS A 44 10.78 0.04 -6.15
N THR A 45 9.89 -0.48 -5.31
CA THR A 45 9.96 -0.25 -3.87
C THR A 45 11.32 -0.75 -3.36
N PRO A 46 12.09 0.08 -2.61
CA PRO A 46 13.39 -0.35 -2.10
C PRO A 46 13.28 -1.59 -1.22
N GLY A 47 14.27 -2.50 -1.31
CA GLY A 47 14.27 -3.74 -0.53
C GLY A 47 14.20 -3.52 0.99
N ILE A 48 14.85 -2.45 1.49
CA ILE A 48 14.79 -2.08 2.91
C ILE A 48 13.38 -1.69 3.37
N VAL A 49 12.59 -1.05 2.50
CA VAL A 49 11.20 -0.69 2.79
C VAL A 49 10.33 -1.94 2.87
N ILE A 50 10.56 -2.91 1.98
CA ILE A 50 9.87 -4.21 2.01
C ILE A 50 10.24 -4.98 3.29
N PHE A 51 11.52 -4.97 3.68
CA PHE A 51 12.01 -5.59 4.91
C PHE A 51 11.35 -4.98 6.16
N LEU A 52 11.35 -3.65 6.29
CA LEU A 52 10.76 -2.98 7.46
C LEU A 52 9.25 -3.22 7.57
N ARG A 53 8.54 -3.32 6.44
CA ARG A 53 7.11 -3.66 6.42
C ARG A 53 6.80 -5.05 7.00
N GLN A 54 7.79 -5.95 7.09
CA GLN A 54 7.60 -7.23 7.78
C GLN A 54 7.37 -7.06 9.29
N PHE A 55 7.74 -5.94 9.90
CA PHE A 55 7.59 -5.73 11.34
C PHE A 55 6.35 -4.92 11.74
N THR A 56 5.53 -4.49 10.77
CA THR A 56 4.34 -3.67 11.05
C THR A 56 3.07 -4.48 11.29
N SER A 57 3.09 -5.79 11.04
CA SER A 57 1.93 -6.66 11.24
C SER A 57 2.36 -7.97 11.89
N PRO A 58 1.77 -8.37 13.02
CA PRO A 58 1.98 -9.70 13.60
C PRO A 58 1.33 -10.79 12.74
N HIS A 59 0.27 -10.47 11.99
CA HIS A 59 -0.43 -11.41 11.13
C HIS A 59 0.19 -11.44 9.72
N ILE A 60 0.57 -12.62 9.24
CA ILE A 60 1.04 -12.86 7.87
C ILE A 60 -0.06 -13.60 7.11
N VAL A 61 -0.50 -13.02 5.99
CA VAL A 61 -1.38 -13.68 5.02
C VAL A 61 -0.66 -13.71 3.67
N SER A 62 -0.46 -14.92 3.14
CA SER A 62 0.07 -15.13 1.80
C SER A 62 -1.01 -15.70 0.88
N HIS A 63 -1.03 -15.19 -0.35
CA HIS A 63 -1.84 -15.77 -1.43
C HIS A 63 -1.26 -17.11 -1.92
N TYR A 64 0.00 -17.42 -1.62
CA TYR A 64 0.62 -18.69 -1.96
C TYR A 64 0.17 -19.77 -0.97
N ARG A 65 -0.55 -20.79 -1.47
CA ARG A 65 -1.05 -21.95 -0.71
C ARG A 65 -1.91 -21.60 0.52
N GLY A 66 -2.47 -20.40 0.59
CA GLY A 66 -3.30 -19.97 1.72
C GLY A 66 -2.54 -19.90 3.05
N TYR A 67 -1.22 -19.71 3.03
CA TYR A 67 -0.40 -19.66 4.23
C TYR A 67 -0.80 -18.46 5.11
N ARG A 68 -1.22 -18.77 6.34
CA ARG A 68 -1.61 -17.79 7.37
C ARG A 68 -0.92 -18.15 8.66
N VAL A 69 -0.15 -17.21 9.21
CA VAL A 69 0.58 -17.41 10.47
C VAL A 69 0.60 -16.10 11.25
N ASP A 70 0.34 -16.20 12.54
CA ASP A 70 0.63 -15.15 13.50
C ASP A 70 2.08 -15.29 13.97
N LYS A 71 2.86 -14.25 13.77
CA LYS A 71 4.21 -14.15 14.31
C LYS A 71 4.13 -13.95 15.82
N ALA A 72 5.04 -14.59 16.54
CA ALA A 72 5.32 -14.23 17.92
C ALA A 72 5.76 -12.76 17.99
N ASP A 73 5.47 -12.11 19.12
CA ASP A 73 5.89 -10.74 19.37
C ASP A 73 7.43 -10.66 19.27
N PRO A 74 7.99 -9.89 18.33
CA PRO A 74 9.44 -9.77 18.17
C PRO A 74 10.13 -9.12 19.38
N LEU A 75 9.37 -8.50 20.29
CA LEU A 75 9.85 -7.88 21.52
C LEU A 75 9.60 -8.75 22.77
N ALA A 76 9.05 -9.96 22.62
CA ALA A 76 8.85 -10.85 23.76
C ALA A 76 10.19 -11.35 24.31
N PHE A 77 10.42 -11.15 25.61
CA PHE A 77 11.59 -11.68 26.32
C PHE A 77 11.50 -13.20 26.53
N TYR A 78 10.29 -13.72 26.74
CA TYR A 78 10.02 -15.14 26.95
C TYR A 78 8.68 -15.52 26.32
N ASN A 79 8.61 -16.76 25.83
CA ASN A 79 7.39 -17.38 25.31
C ASN A 79 6.99 -18.56 26.19
N GLU A 80 5.70 -18.84 26.29
CA GLU A 80 5.22 -20.04 26.98
C GLU A 80 5.76 -21.33 26.34
N VAL A 81 5.84 -22.40 27.13
CA VAL A 81 6.20 -23.73 26.63
C VAL A 81 5.06 -24.26 25.75
N PRO A 82 5.36 -24.85 24.57
CA PRO A 82 4.34 -25.49 23.74
C PRO A 82 3.43 -26.42 24.54
N PRO A 83 2.10 -26.44 24.30
CA PRO A 83 1.38 -25.89 23.14
C PRO A 83 0.86 -24.45 23.29
N LYS A 84 1.23 -23.72 24.34
CA LYS A 84 0.73 -22.37 24.57
C LYS A 84 1.59 -21.32 23.84
N THR A 85 1.00 -20.21 23.45
CA THR A 85 1.62 -19.22 22.53
C THR A 85 1.65 -17.79 23.08
N ALA A 86 1.32 -17.57 24.36
CA ALA A 86 1.39 -16.23 24.92
C ALA A 86 2.84 -15.83 25.23
N SER A 87 3.10 -14.53 25.17
CA SER A 87 4.35 -13.94 25.66
C SER A 87 4.26 -13.75 27.17
N ILE A 88 5.31 -14.13 27.90
CA ILE A 88 5.36 -13.98 29.36
C ILE A 88 5.97 -12.62 29.68
N VAL A 89 5.19 -11.73 30.27
CA VAL A 89 5.66 -10.42 30.76
C VAL A 89 6.34 -10.63 32.11
N TRP A 90 7.61 -10.26 32.22
CA TRP A 90 8.35 -10.31 33.48
C TRP A 90 7.96 -9.14 34.39
N SER A 91 7.99 -9.35 35.70
CA SER A 91 7.92 -8.25 36.68
C SER A 91 9.20 -7.42 36.56
N LEU A 92 9.10 -6.29 35.86
CA LEU A 92 10.13 -5.26 35.91
C LEU A 92 10.01 -4.54 37.26
N ASP A 93 11.13 -4.32 37.96
CA ASP A 93 11.21 -3.39 39.10
C ASP A 93 11.11 -1.93 38.62
N TYR A 94 10.14 -1.66 37.74
CA TYR A 94 9.91 -0.36 37.14
C TYR A 94 8.69 0.28 37.80
N SER A 95 8.94 1.37 38.52
CA SER A 95 7.87 2.16 39.14
C SER A 95 7.29 3.11 38.10
N TRP A 96 6.06 2.84 37.68
CA TRP A 96 5.33 3.73 36.78
C TRP A 96 5.05 5.07 37.47
N GLY A 97 5.40 6.17 36.81
CA GLY A 97 5.16 7.55 37.26
C GLY A 97 3.80 8.09 36.77
N ASP A 98 2.83 7.22 36.54
CA ASP A 98 1.57 7.53 35.87
C ASP A 98 0.43 7.89 36.84
N GLN A 99 0.73 8.08 38.13
CA GLN A 99 -0.24 8.38 39.19
C GLN A 99 -1.09 9.62 38.86
N ALA A 100 -0.49 10.65 38.25
CA ALA A 100 -1.19 11.86 37.82
C ALA A 100 -2.00 11.70 36.53
N TRP A 101 -1.67 10.70 35.71
CA TRP A 101 -2.31 10.41 34.43
C TRP A 101 -3.51 9.46 34.59
N MET A 102 -3.40 8.46 35.46
CA MET A 102 -4.43 7.46 35.75
C MET A 102 -5.84 8.03 36.02
N PRO A 103 -6.03 9.10 36.81
CA PRO A 103 -7.37 9.67 37.01
C PRO A 103 -7.87 10.45 35.78
N LYS A 104 -6.98 11.16 35.07
CA LYS A 104 -7.34 12.01 33.92
C LYS A 104 -7.68 11.21 32.65
N ARG A 105 -7.19 9.96 32.56
CA ARG A 105 -7.40 9.15 31.35
C ARG A 105 -8.87 8.76 31.16
N GLN A 106 -9.65 8.69 32.24
CA GLN A 106 -11.08 8.33 32.17
C GLN A 106 -11.88 9.39 31.41
N GLU A 107 -11.57 10.68 31.63
CA GLU A 107 -12.16 11.80 30.89
C GLU A 107 -11.80 11.76 29.40
N ARG A 108 -10.58 11.33 29.07
CA ARG A 108 -10.08 11.29 27.68
C ARG A 108 -10.51 10.03 26.90
N ASN A 109 -10.75 8.93 27.60
CA ASN A 109 -11.18 7.65 27.02
C ASN A 109 -12.69 7.42 27.12
N ALA A 110 -13.45 8.40 27.61
CA ALA A 110 -14.90 8.43 27.48
C ALA A 110 -15.24 8.61 25.99
N LEU A 111 -15.13 7.52 25.23
CA LEU A 111 -15.72 7.46 23.91
C LEU A 111 -17.23 7.64 24.07
N ILE A 112 -17.72 8.70 23.42
CA ILE A 112 -19.12 9.02 23.16
C ILE A 112 -19.88 7.74 22.82
N THR A 113 -20.72 7.29 23.75
CA THR A 113 -21.81 6.34 23.48
C THR A 113 -23.03 7.13 23.02
N ASP A 114 -22.94 7.76 21.85
CA ASP A 114 -24.09 8.25 21.11
C ASP A 114 -24.10 7.52 19.75
N LEU A 115 -24.47 6.24 19.77
CA LEU A 115 -24.98 5.55 18.60
C LEU A 115 -26.38 5.06 18.98
N ASN A 116 -27.37 5.69 18.35
CA ASN A 116 -28.81 5.48 18.47
C ASN A 116 -29.24 4.01 18.39
N ASP A 117 -30.30 3.72 19.16
CA ASP A 117 -31.25 2.59 19.12
C ASP A 117 -30.77 1.18 19.48
#